data_AF-A0A811NR94-F1
#
_entry.id   AF-A0A811NR94-F1
#
_cell.length_a   1.000
_cell.length_b   1.000
_cell.length_c   1.000
_cell.angle_alpha   90.00
_cell.angle_beta   90.00
_cell.angle_gamma   90.00
#
_symmetry.space_group_name_H-M   'P 1'
#
loop_
_entity.id
_entity.type
_entity.pdbx_description
1 polymer ?
#
loop_
_entity_poly.entity_id
_entity_poly.type
_entity_poly.pdbx_seq_one_letter_code
_entity_poly.pdbx_strand_id
1 'polypeptide(L)'
;MENMLAQPAKGLETPRFSTKIVSKALSQTSAASTFLKNAGLETLGSKSAASATREAQLWEQLQAEKIWADLLQQELDTLKKKGEQTEESLDKTQEVVLRT
;
A
#
# COMPACT_ATOMS: atom_id res chain seq x y z
N MET A 1 -24.70 -1.49 26.62
CA MET A 1 -23.40 -1.28 27.28
C MET A 1 -22.84 -0.01 26.68
N GLU A 2 -22.99 1.11 27.39
CA GLU A 2 -22.63 2.45 26.93
C GLU A 2 -21.12 2.66 26.85
N ASN A 3 -20.74 3.50 25.90
CA ASN A 3 -19.38 3.75 25.45
C ASN A 3 -18.56 4.49 26.53
N MET A 4 -17.60 3.81 27.16
CA MET A 4 -16.60 4.44 28.04
C MET A 4 -15.45 5.08 27.24
N LEU A 5 -15.77 6.04 26.38
CA LEU A 5 -14.74 6.95 25.87
C LEU A 5 -14.54 8.06 26.91
N ALA A 6 -13.59 7.83 27.82
CA ALA A 6 -13.12 8.85 28.74
C ALA A 6 -12.66 10.07 27.92
N GLN A 7 -13.38 11.18 28.04
CA GLN A 7 -12.96 12.46 27.50
C GLN A 7 -11.57 12.79 28.08
N PRO A 8 -10.57 13.12 27.25
CA PRO A 8 -9.28 13.55 27.78
C PRO A 8 -9.48 14.85 28.55
N ALA A 9 -9.07 14.84 29.83
CA ALA A 9 -9.19 15.98 30.71
C ALA A 9 -8.52 17.22 30.10
N LYS A 10 -9.31 18.30 29.98
CA LYS A 10 -8.92 19.61 29.44
C LYS A 10 -7.82 20.20 30.34
N GLY A 11 -6.56 20.06 29.90
CA GLY A 11 -5.37 20.43 30.69
C GLY A 11 -4.12 19.61 30.37
N LEU A 12 -4.23 18.52 29.60
CA LEU A 12 -3.08 17.73 29.12
C LEU A 12 -2.43 18.29 27.84
N GLU A 13 -2.99 19.34 27.23
CA GLU A 13 -2.42 19.96 26.03
C GLU A 13 -1.13 20.74 26.29
N THR A 14 -0.84 21.10 27.54
CA THR A 14 0.45 21.67 27.91
C THR A 14 1.37 20.54 28.32
N PRO A 15 2.45 20.23 27.55
CA PRO A 15 3.40 19.22 27.97
C PRO A 15 3.92 19.61 29.34
N ARG A 16 3.73 18.74 30.34
CA ARG A 16 4.28 18.95 31.68
C ARG A 16 5.76 19.32 31.52
N PHE A 17 6.27 20.21 32.37
CA PHE A 17 7.66 20.67 32.29
C PHE A 17 8.64 19.48 32.23
N SER A 18 8.31 18.37 32.91
CA SER A 18 9.02 17.09 32.81
C SER A 18 9.07 16.52 31.39
N THR A 19 7.95 16.51 30.65
CA THR A 19 7.91 16.05 29.25
C THR A 19 8.77 16.93 28.34
N LYS A 20 8.81 18.25 28.57
CA LYS A 20 9.72 19.16 27.84
C LYS A 20 11.19 18.92 28.18
N ILE A 21 11.51 18.70 29.46
CA ILE A 21 12.88 18.39 29.89
C ILE A 21 13.34 17.06 29.28
N VAL A 22 12.50 16.02 29.35
CA VAL A 22 12.80 14.71 28.78
C VAL A 22 12.96 14.81 27.26
N SER A 23 12.07 15.51 26.56
CA SER A 23 12.22 15.74 25.12
C SER A 23 13.52 16.47 24.78
N LYS A 24 13.89 17.50 25.54
CA LYS A 24 15.16 18.22 25.34
C LYS A 24 16.38 17.34 25.63
N ALA A 25 16.35 16.54 26.69
CA ALA A 25 17.42 15.62 27.05
C ALA A 25 17.59 14.50 26.00
N LEU A 26 16.48 13.98 25.46
CA LEU A 26 16.49 13.00 24.38
C LEU A 26 17.01 13.60 23.06
N SER A 27 16.68 14.87 22.75
CA SER A 27 17.19 15.54 21.56
C SER A 27 18.66 15.95 21.65
N GLN A 28 19.19 16.19 22.86
CA GLN A 28 20.57 16.65 23.06
C GLN A 28 21.59 15.51 23.18
N THR A 29 21.16 14.28 23.47
CA THR A 29 22.08 13.18 23.73
C THR A 29 22.09 12.20 22.57
N SER A 30 23.25 12.05 21.91
CA SER A 30 23.47 10.98 20.91
C SER A 30 23.22 9.58 21.52
N ALA A 31 23.45 9.43 22.83
CA ALA A 31 23.18 8.21 23.59
C ALA A 31 21.69 7.85 23.73
N ALA A 32 20.76 8.81 23.63
CA ALA A 32 19.34 8.51 23.55
C ALA A 32 19.00 7.76 22.26
N SER A 33 19.72 8.00 21.17
CA SER A 33 19.53 7.29 19.90
C SER A 33 19.78 5.79 20.05
N THR A 34 20.86 5.39 20.73
CA THR A 34 21.16 3.96 20.98
C THR A 34 20.22 3.33 21.99
N PHE A 35 19.88 4.01 23.08
CA PHE A 35 18.91 3.49 24.06
C PHE A 35 17.52 3.28 23.42
N LEU A 36 17.02 4.26 22.67
CA LEU A 36 15.73 4.18 22.00
C LEU A 36 15.72 3.10 20.90
N LYS A 37 16.82 2.95 20.16
CA LYS A 37 17.00 1.84 19.22
C LYS A 37 16.94 0.47 19.90
N ASN A 38 17.63 0.30 21.02
CA ASN A 38 17.62 -0.96 21.77
C ASN A 38 16.25 -1.26 22.37
N ALA A 39 15.46 -0.22 22.69
CA ALA A 39 14.08 -0.34 23.17
C ALA A 39 13.04 -0.55 22.05
N GLY A 40 13.46 -0.59 20.77
CA GLY A 40 12.56 -0.71 19.61
C GLY A 40 11.75 0.56 19.34
N LEU A 41 12.07 1.67 19.99
CA LEU A 41 11.43 2.96 19.85
C LEU A 41 12.24 3.81 18.88
N GLU A 42 12.37 3.37 17.63
CA GLU A 42 13.03 4.20 16.62
C GLU A 42 12.30 5.55 16.51
N THR A 43 13.07 6.63 16.66
CA THR A 43 12.55 7.98 16.55
C THR A 43 11.96 8.17 15.16
N LEU A 44 10.62 8.31 15.10
CA LEU A 44 9.83 8.64 13.89
C LEU A 44 10.34 9.88 13.12
N GLY A 45 11.30 10.63 13.66
CA GLY A 45 11.81 11.89 13.12
C GLY A 45 12.75 11.78 11.93
N SER A 46 13.11 10.59 11.46
CA SER A 46 13.89 10.45 10.25
C SER A 46 13.26 9.40 9.35
N LYS A 47 12.24 9.81 8.58
CA LYS A 47 12.05 9.22 7.25
C LYS A 47 13.37 9.45 6.51
N SER A 48 14.29 8.50 6.65
CA SER A 48 15.56 8.49 5.93
C SER A 48 15.24 8.73 4.46
N ALA A 49 16.05 9.52 3.74
CA ALA A 49 15.84 9.75 2.31
C ALA A 49 15.64 8.43 1.53
N ALA A 50 16.25 7.34 2.02
CA ALA A 50 16.06 5.98 1.53
C ALA A 50 14.60 5.46 1.60
N SER A 51 13.82 5.87 2.60
CA SER A 51 12.39 5.53 2.74
C SER A 51 11.55 6.25 1.69
N ALA A 52 11.83 7.53 1.43
CA ALA A 52 11.12 8.30 0.41
C ALA A 52 11.43 7.79 -1.00
N THR A 53 12.69 7.43 -1.28
CA THR A 53 13.09 6.78 -2.55
C THR A 53 12.41 5.43 -2.73
N ARG A 54 12.33 4.62 -1.67
CA ARG A 54 11.64 3.32 -1.71
C ARG A 54 10.13 3.50 -1.96
N GLU A 55 9.48 4.45 -1.31
CA GLU A 55 8.07 4.77 -1.57
C GLU A 55 7.86 5.16 -3.04
N ALA A 56 8.70 6.03 -3.60
CA ALA A 56 8.61 6.42 -5.01
C ALA A 56 8.80 5.25 -5.98
N GLN A 57 9.78 4.36 -5.71
CA GLN A 57 10.01 3.16 -6.51
C GLN A 57 8.81 2.19 -6.47
N LEU A 58 8.18 2.02 -5.31
CA LEU A 58 6.99 1.18 -5.18
C LEU A 58 5.80 1.75 -5.97
N TRP A 59 5.66 3.07 -5.99
CA TRP A 59 4.64 3.74 -6.82
C TRP A 59 4.88 3.50 -8.30
N GLU A 60 6.12 3.62 -8.77
CA GLU A 60 6.47 3.34 -10.16
C GLU A 60 6.16 1.88 -10.55
N GLN A 61 6.54 0.92 -9.71
CA GLN A 61 6.24 -0.50 -9.93
C GLN A 61 4.74 -0.76 -10.00
N LEU A 62 3.95 -0.14 -9.13
CA LEU A 62 2.49 -0.29 -9.13
C LEU A 62 1.86 0.26 -10.42
N GLN A 63 2.36 1.38 -10.95
CA GLN A 63 1.85 1.92 -12.22
C GLN A 63 2.25 1.05 -13.40
N ALA A 64 3.48 0.55 -13.43
CA ALA A 64 3.92 -0.39 -14.45
C ALA A 64 3.04 -1.65 -14.44
N GLU A 65 2.84 -2.25 -13.26
CA GLU A 65 2.01 -3.44 -13.11
C GLU A 65 0.55 -3.21 -13.54
N LYS A 66 -0.04 -2.05 -13.25
CA LYS A 66 -1.37 -1.68 -13.73
C LYS A 66 -1.44 -1.62 -15.26
N ILE A 67 -0.47 -0.96 -15.90
CA ILE A 67 -0.40 -0.89 -17.37
C ILE A 67 -0.27 -2.29 -17.97
N TRP A 68 0.57 -3.14 -17.37
CA TRP A 68 0.73 -4.53 -17.79
C TRP A 68 -0.56 -5.34 -17.61
N ALA A 69 -1.29 -5.16 -16.51
CA ALA A 69 -2.56 -5.82 -16.26
C ALA A 69 -3.63 -5.38 -17.26
N ASP A 70 -3.71 -4.08 -17.58
CA ASP A 70 -4.65 -3.54 -18.57
C ASP A 70 -4.36 -4.09 -19.97
N LEU A 71 -3.08 -4.17 -20.35
CA LEU A 71 -2.68 -4.77 -21.63
C LEU A 71 -3.04 -6.25 -21.70
N LEU A 72 -2.76 -7.00 -20.62
CA LEU A 72 -3.08 -8.42 -20.56
C LEU A 72 -4.60 -8.67 -20.60
N GLN A 73 -5.38 -7.82 -19.94
CA GLN A 73 -6.84 -7.88 -19.98
C GLN A 73 -7.35 -7.65 -21.40
N GLN A 74 -6.79 -6.68 -22.12
CA GLN A 74 -7.12 -6.44 -23.53
C GLN A 74 -6.77 -7.65 -24.40
N GLU A 75 -5.60 -8.27 -24.21
CA GLU A 75 -5.22 -9.48 -24.94
C GLU A 75 -6.20 -10.63 -24.67
N LEU A 76 -6.58 -10.85 -23.41
CA LEU A 76 -7.57 -11.86 -23.03
C LEU A 76 -8.93 -11.61 -23.69
N ASP A 77 -9.41 -10.37 -23.71
CA ASP A 77 -10.69 -10.03 -24.35
C ASP A 77 -10.63 -10.26 -25.87
N THR A 78 -9.51 -9.92 -26.52
CA THR A 78 -9.32 -10.19 -27.95
C THR A 78 -9.28 -11.69 -28.25
N LEU A 79 -8.58 -12.46 -27.41
CA LEU A 79 -8.47 -13.90 -27.58
C LEU A 79 -9.81 -14.60 -27.33
N LYS A 80 -10.56 -14.16 -26.31
CA LYS A 80 -11.90 -14.63 -26.03
C LYS A 80 -12.84 -14.39 -27.20
N LYS A 81 -12.86 -13.17 -27.74
CA LYS A 81 -13.69 -12.84 -28.91
C LYS A 81 -13.33 -13.70 -30.13
N LYS A 82 -12.03 -13.93 -30.35
CA LYS A 82 -11.57 -14.83 -31.43
C LYS A 82 -12.03 -16.26 -31.19
N GLY A 83 -11.98 -16.74 -29.94
CA GLY A 83 -12.48 -18.04 -29.52
C GLY A 83 -13.97 -18.21 -29.82
N GLU A 84 -14.80 -17.27 -29.37
CA GLU A 84 -16.24 -17.25 -29.62
C GLU A 84 -16.54 -17.27 -31.13
N GLN A 85 -15.82 -16.50 -31.93
CA GLN A 85 -15.98 -16.50 -33.38
C GLN A 85 -15.58 -17.84 -34.02
N THR A 86 -14.50 -18.46 -33.54
CA THR A 86 -14.09 -19.79 -34.03
C THR A 86 -15.09 -20.87 -33.65
N GLU A 87 -15.64 -20.83 -32.44
CA GLU A 87 -16.67 -21.75 -31.96
C GLU A 87 -17.96 -21.59 -32.76
N GLU A 88 -18.42 -20.35 -33.00
CA GLU A 88 -19.60 -20.09 -33.83
C GLU A 88 -19.40 -20.55 -35.28
N SER A 89 -18.19 -20.42 -35.83
CA SER A 89 -17.88 -20.92 -37.17
C SER A 89 -17.85 -22.46 -37.23
N LEU A 90 -17.42 -23.10 -36.14
CA LEU A 90 -17.40 -24.56 -36.02
C LEU A 90 -18.83 -25.10 -35.93
N ASP A 91 -19.68 -24.51 -35.09
CA ASP A 91 -21.08 -24.90 -34.93
C ASP A 91 -21.86 -24.79 -36.25
N LYS A 92 -21.68 -23.69 -36.99
CA LYS A 92 -22.28 -23.52 -38.34
C LYS A 92 -21.80 -24.59 -39.32
N THR A 93 -20.51 -24.94 -39.27
CA THR A 93 -19.96 -25.98 -40.13
C THR A 93 -20.53 -27.36 -39.76
N GLN A 94 -20.67 -27.62 -38.46
CA GLN A 94 -21.24 -28.87 -37.95
C GLN A 94 -22.72 -29.01 -38.30
N GLU A 95 -23.51 -27.94 -38.22
CA GLU A 95 -24.92 -27.92 -38.64
C GLU A 95 -25.07 -28.22 -40.14
N VAL A 96 -24.22 -27.63 -40.99
CA VAL A 96 -24.24 -27.88 -42.43
C VAL A 96 -23.89 -29.33 -42.75
N VAL A 97 -22.86 -29.88 -42.10
CA VAL A 97 -22.45 -31.29 -42.30
C VAL A 97 -23.53 -32.27 -41.85
N LEU A 98 -24.27 -31.97 -40.77
CA LEU A 98 -25.37 -32.81 -40.29
C LEU A 98 -26.63 -32.74 -41.16
N ARG A 99 -26.77 -31.72 -42.02
CA ARG A 99 -27.92 -31.56 -42.94
C ARG A 99 -27.71 -32.19 -44.32
N THR A 100 -26.48 -32.50 -44.70
CA THR A 100 -26.12 -33.23 -45.94
C THR A 100 -26.08 -34.74 -45.73
#